data_AF-A0A519X4D6-F1
#
_entry.id   AF-A0A519X4D6-F1
#
_cell.length_a   1.000
_cell.length_b   1.000
_cell.length_c   1.000
_cell.angle_alpha   90.00
_cell.angle_beta   90.00
_cell.angle_gamma   90.00
#
_symmetry.space_group_name_H-M   'P 1'
#
loop_
_entity.id
_entity.type
_entity.pdbx_description
1 polymer ?
#
loop_
_entity_poly.entity_id
_entity_poly.type
_entity_poly.pdbx_seq_one_letter_code
_entity_poly.pdbx_strand_id
1 'polypeptide(L)' 'MSKKKRKSNKQTGKKATITAIKQRLVTELTSIVIEFGQESKKLSKEIEKRSAQLAKKLSKKIKLSEPTSPSESAVIAE' A
#
# COMPACT_ATOMS: atom_id res chain seq x y z
N MET A 1 4.33 -28.00 3.05
CA MET A 1 3.58 -26.84 3.60
C MET A 1 2.27 -26.62 2.83
N SER A 2 1.13 -26.84 3.49
CA SER A 2 -0.19 -26.90 2.87
C SER A 2 -0.63 -25.56 2.27
N LYS A 3 -1.19 -25.59 1.04
CA LYS A 3 -1.67 -24.44 0.25
C LYS A 3 -2.55 -23.44 1.03
N LYS A 4 -3.23 -23.89 2.10
CA LYS A 4 -4.04 -23.07 3.03
C LYS A 4 -3.21 -22.00 3.79
N LYS A 5 -2.04 -22.35 4.33
CA LYS A 5 -1.16 -21.39 5.06
C LYS A 5 -0.57 -20.32 4.14
N ARG A 6 -0.25 -20.66 2.87
CA ARG A 6 0.26 -19.70 1.88
C ARG A 6 -0.78 -18.65 1.49
N LYS A 7 -2.06 -19.05 1.36
CA LYS A 7 -3.16 -18.12 1.04
C LYS A 7 -3.43 -17.11 2.15
N SER A 8 -3.43 -17.53 3.42
CA SER A 8 -3.66 -16.59 4.53
C SER A 8 -2.53 -15.57 4.65
N ASN A 9 -1.27 -16.00 4.49
CA ASN A 9 -0.13 -15.09 4.58
C ASN A 9 -0.09 -14.06 3.43
N LYS A 10 -0.47 -14.46 2.21
CA LYS A 10 -0.62 -13.53 1.08
C LYS A 10 -1.77 -12.54 1.32
N GLN A 11 -2.78 -12.89 2.12
CA GLN A 11 -3.91 -12.00 2.42
C GLN A 11 -3.58 -10.99 3.52
N THR A 12 -2.84 -11.38 4.55
CA THR A 12 -2.35 -10.48 5.60
C THR A 12 -1.34 -9.47 5.03
N GLY A 13 -0.39 -9.91 4.21
CA GLY A 13 0.56 -8.99 3.55
C GLY A 13 -0.14 -7.94 2.67
N LYS A 14 -1.14 -8.36 1.88
CA LYS A 14 -1.95 -7.42 1.07
C LYS A 14 -2.64 -6.35 1.91
N LYS A 15 -3.22 -6.75 3.04
CA LYS A 15 -3.91 -5.82 3.95
C LYS A 15 -2.92 -4.85 4.57
N ALA A 16 -1.77 -5.33 5.03
CA ALA A 16 -0.71 -4.50 5.59
C ALA A 16 -0.21 -3.45 4.58
N THR A 17 0.06 -3.84 3.33
CA THR A 17 0.48 -2.90 2.28
C THR A 17 -0.58 -1.84 1.98
N ILE A 18 -1.86 -2.24 1.88
CA ILE A 18 -2.96 -1.27 1.65
C ILE A 18 -3.06 -0.28 2.81
N THR A 19 -2.98 -0.77 4.05
CA THR A 19 -3.05 0.07 5.24
C THR A 19 -1.88 1.05 5.29
N ALA A 20 -0.66 0.59 5.04
CA ALA A 20 0.53 1.44 5.03
C ALA A 20 0.45 2.54 3.96
N ILE A 21 0.05 2.19 2.74
CA ILE A 21 -0.14 3.18 1.66
C ILE A 21 -1.25 4.18 2.03
N LYS A 22 -2.38 3.70 2.57
CA LYS A 22 -3.48 4.58 3.02
C LYS A 22 -2.97 5.57 4.06
N GLN A 23 -2.31 5.10 5.12
CA GLN A 23 -1.84 5.94 6.21
C GLN A 23 -0.89 7.02 5.71
N ARG A 24 0.11 6.63 4.89
CA ARG A 24 1.07 7.58 4.33
C ARG A 24 0.38 8.67 3.49
N LEU A 25 -0.53 8.28 2.59
CA LEU A 25 -1.29 9.23 1.78
C LEU A 25 -2.16 10.17 2.62
N VAL A 26 -2.82 9.66 3.66
CA VAL A 26 -3.61 10.50 4.57
C VAL A 26 -2.71 11.49 5.29
N THR A 27 -1.57 11.07 5.84
CA THR A 27 -0.64 11.94 6.54
C THR A 27 -0.11 13.04 5.63
N GLU A 28 0.44 12.69 4.46
CA GLU A 28 1.05 13.67 3.55
C GLU A 28 0.02 14.67 3.00
N LEU A 29 -1.15 14.19 2.56
CA LEU A 29 -2.20 15.08 2.06
C LEU A 29 -2.80 15.96 3.16
N THR A 30 -2.90 15.45 4.39
CA THR A 30 -3.38 16.25 5.52
C THR A 30 -2.37 17.32 5.90
N SER A 31 -1.07 17.01 5.92
CA SER A 31 -0.01 18.01 6.14
C SER A 31 -0.08 19.13 5.11
N ILE A 32 -0.17 18.80 3.82
CA ILE A 32 -0.30 19.81 2.75
C ILE A 32 -1.53 20.70 3.01
N VAL A 33 -2.68 20.11 3.30
CA VAL A 33 -3.91 20.88 3.58
C VAL A 33 -3.76 21.82 4.77
N ILE A 34 -3.07 21.39 5.82
CA ILE A 34 -2.79 22.21 6.99
C ILE A 34 -1.86 23.37 6.61
N GLU A 35 -0.82 23.13 5.80
CA GLU A 35 0.08 24.18 5.31
C GLU A 35 -0.64 25.24 4.48
N PHE A 36 -1.68 24.85 3.74
CA PHE A 36 -2.54 25.78 2.98
C PHE A 36 -3.68 26.40 3.82
N GLY A 37 -3.77 26.10 5.11
CA GLY A 37 -4.83 26.61 5.99
C GLY A 37 -6.25 26.15 5.59
N GLN A 38 -6.37 25.08 4.81
CA GLN A 38 -7.65 24.55 4.31
C GLN A 38 -8.19 23.40 5.16
N GLU A 39 -7.81 23.34 6.43
CA GLU A 39 -8.26 22.29 7.34
C GLU A 39 -9.78 22.34 7.51
N SER A 40 -10.45 21.30 7.02
CA SER A 40 -11.88 21.16 7.14
C SER A 40 -12.25 19.70 7.30
N LYS A 41 -13.20 19.41 8.20
CA LYS A 41 -13.75 18.05 8.39
C LYS A 41 -14.22 17.41 7.07
N LYS A 42 -14.73 18.21 6.13
CA LYS A 42 -15.15 17.70 4.81
C LYS A 42 -13.95 17.25 3.99
N LEU A 43 -12.90 18.07 3.95
CA LEU A 43 -11.69 17.79 3.19
C LEU A 43 -10.93 16.59 3.78
N SER A 44 -10.79 16.49 5.11
CA SER A 44 -10.15 15.35 5.76
C SER A 44 -10.88 14.03 5.47
N LYS A 45 -12.22 14.03 5.48
CA LYS A 45 -13.01 12.85 5.10
C LYS A 45 -12.82 12.49 3.63
N GLU A 46 -12.72 13.48 2.76
CA GLU A 46 -12.50 13.23 1.33
C GLU A 46 -11.10 12.65 1.08
N ILE A 47 -10.06 13.20 1.72
CA ILE A 47 -8.69 12.67 1.71
C ILE A 47 -8.70 11.22 2.17
N GLU A 48 -9.34 10.89 3.30
CA GLU A 48 -9.38 9.52 3.78
C GLU A 48 -10.03 8.56 2.76
N LYS A 49 -11.17 8.98 2.18
CA LYS A 49 -11.91 8.17 1.20
C LYS A 49 -11.09 7.95 -0.07
N ARG A 50 -10.49 9.01 -0.62
CA ARG A 50 -9.67 8.96 -1.84
C ARG A 50 -8.38 8.18 -1.61
N SER A 51 -7.71 8.38 -0.49
CA SER A 51 -6.50 7.61 -0.10
C SER A 51 -6.80 6.12 0.03
N ALA A 52 -7.95 5.73 0.60
CA ALA A 52 -8.35 4.33 0.65
C ALA A 52 -8.62 3.72 -0.74
N GLN A 53 -9.23 4.48 -1.65
CA GLN A 53 -9.42 4.05 -3.04
C GLN A 53 -8.09 3.92 -3.79
N LEU A 54 -7.18 4.89 -3.60
CA LEU A 54 -5.87 4.90 -4.23
C LEU A 54 -5.02 3.71 -3.75
N ALA A 55 -4.98 3.47 -2.44
CA ALA A 55 -4.25 2.34 -1.85
C ALA A 55 -4.73 0.99 -2.40
N LYS A 56 -6.05 0.83 -2.61
CA LYS A 56 -6.61 -0.37 -3.26
C LYS A 56 -6.19 -0.50 -4.73
N LYS A 57 -6.20 0.60 -5.49
CA LYS A 57 -5.76 0.60 -6.90
C LYS A 57 -4.26 0.31 -7.02
N LEU A 58 -3.44 0.95 -6.20
CA LEU A 58 -1.99 0.72 -6.14
C LEU A 58 -1.68 -0.72 -5.73
N SER A 59 -2.31 -1.26 -4.69
CA SER A 59 -2.13 -2.67 -4.29
C SER A 59 -2.54 -3.68 -5.36
N LYS A 60 -3.46 -3.32 -6.25
CA LYS A 60 -3.80 -4.14 -7.43
C LYS A 60 -2.73 -4.04 -8.51
N LYS A 61 -2.26 -2.82 -8.84
CA LYS A 61 -1.20 -2.58 -9.83
C LYS A 61 0.16 -3.15 -9.39
N ILE A 62 0.54 -3.01 -8.12
CA ILE A 62 1.77 -3.58 -7.54
C ILE A 62 1.74 -5.12 -7.59
N LYS A 63 0.57 -5.77 -7.66
CA LYS A 63 0.51 -7.23 -7.90
C LYS A 63 0.61 -7.64 -9.36
N LEU A 64 0.27 -6.75 -10.29
CA LEU A 64 0.48 -6.99 -11.72
C LEU A 64 1.98 -6.88 -12.06
N SER A 65 2.70 -6.07 -11.29
CA SER A 65 4.14 -6.09 -11.15
C SER A 65 4.53 -7.18 -10.12
N GLU A 66 4.32 -8.46 -10.41
CA GLU A 66 5.06 -9.46 -9.62
C GLU A 66 6.57 -9.14 -9.75
N PRO A 67 7.33 -9.19 -8.64
CA PRO A 67 8.77 -9.15 -8.73
C PRO A 67 9.21 -10.28 -9.66
N THR A 68 10.04 -9.97 -10.64
CA THR A 68 10.93 -10.97 -11.24
C THR A 68 11.48 -11.82 -10.08
N SER A 69 11.13 -13.09 -10.12
CA SER A 69 11.43 -14.11 -9.13
C SER A 69 12.84 -13.92 -8.54
N PRO A 70 13.06 -14.02 -7.21
CA PRO A 70 14.40 -14.27 -6.70
C PRO A 70 14.76 -15.73 -7.01
N SER A 71 15.11 -15.98 -8.27
CA SER A 71 15.76 -17.20 -8.75
C SER A 71 17.15 -16.88 -9.32
N GLU A 72 17.69 -15.69 -9.04
CA GLU A 72 18.97 -15.23 -9.61
C GLU A 72 19.88 -14.60 -8.54
N SER A 73 19.96 -15.26 -7.38
CA SER A 73 20.99 -14.92 -6.39
C SER A 73 21.60 -16.21 -5.83
N ALA A 74 22.04 -17.06 -6.75
CA ALA A 74 22.77 -18.27 -6.41
C ALA A 74 23.90 -18.57 -7.42
N VAL A 75 24.62 -17.58 -7.94
CA VAL A 75 26.00 -17.79 -8.44
C VAL A 75 26.77 -16.47 -8.44
N ILE A 76 27.38 -16.08 -7.31
CA ILE A 76 28.69 -15.39 -7.33
C ILE A 76 29.42 -15.89 -6.09
N ALA A 77 30.05 -17.05 -6.23
CA ALA A 77 31.18 -17.47 -5.43
C ALA A 77 32.30 -17.71 -6.43
N GLU A 78 33.17 -16.71 -6.56
CA GLU A 78 34.55 -16.88 -7.02
C GLU A 78 35.42 -15.87 -6.25
#